data_AF-A0A538KI12-F1
#
_entry.id   AF-A0A538KI12-F1
#
_cell.length_a   1.000
_cell.length_b   1.000
_cell.length_c   1.000
_cell.angle_alpha   90.00
_cell.angle_beta   90.00
_cell.angle_gamma   90.00
#
_symmetry.space_group_name_H-M   'P 1'
#
loop_
_entity.id
_entity.type
_entity.pdbx_description
1 polymer ?
#
loop_
_entity_poly.entity_id
_entity_poly.type
_entity_poly.pdbx_seq_one_letter_code
_entity_poly.pdbx_strand_id
1 'polypeptide(L)'
;MAAALAWLAVVGAVVALCRAAAAGDAHQPRAETPADAPPESPPRTPYEVVACALVDLDVEHATLFAGDAPERLRAISRGHLDTRADAEPPELHEKAAVAALRAGAPVEFGGVAPAPLVAAAPVLRAGRPVGALAVSAHRTTRGRLTFAERRTLGVIAASAAALPGLGRPRRVGPPRR
;
A
#
# COMPACT_ATOMS: atom_id res chain seq x y z
N MET A 1 -16.19 -15.70 48.56
CA MET A 1 -17.21 -15.11 47.66
C MET A 1 -16.94 -13.66 47.29
N ALA A 2 -16.56 -12.77 48.21
CA ALA A 2 -16.27 -11.35 47.91
C ALA A 2 -15.20 -11.11 46.83
N ALA A 3 -14.13 -11.93 46.81
CA ALA A 3 -13.06 -11.81 45.82
C ALA A 3 -13.50 -12.14 44.37
N ALA A 4 -14.46 -13.06 44.20
CA ALA A 4 -14.97 -13.42 42.87
C ALA A 4 -15.88 -12.33 42.28
N LEU A 5 -16.64 -11.64 43.14
CA LEU A 5 -17.47 -10.49 42.75
C LEU A 5 -16.62 -9.27 42.38
N ALA A 6 -15.51 -9.05 43.10
CA ALA A 6 -14.55 -8.00 42.76
C ALA A 6 -13.93 -8.22 41.36
N TRP A 7 -13.57 -9.46 41.03
CA TRP A 7 -13.04 -9.80 39.71
C TRP A 7 -14.05 -9.60 38.58
N LEU A 8 -15.32 -9.97 38.79
CA LEU A 8 -16.39 -9.73 37.81
C LEU A 8 -16.63 -8.23 37.58
N ALA A 9 -16.55 -7.41 38.62
CA ALA A 9 -16.66 -5.96 38.50
C ALA A 9 -15.50 -5.35 37.68
N VAL A 10 -14.27 -5.83 37.89
CA VAL A 10 -13.09 -5.40 37.12
C VAL A 10 -13.22 -5.79 35.65
N VAL A 11 -13.61 -7.03 35.36
CA VAL A 11 -13.82 -7.49 33.98
C VAL A 11 -14.94 -6.69 33.31
N GLY A 12 -16.05 -6.43 34.01
CA GLY A 12 -17.14 -5.58 33.53
C GLY A 12 -16.68 -4.16 33.21
N ALA A 13 -15.86 -3.56 34.08
CA ALA A 13 -15.30 -2.23 33.87
C ALA A 13 -14.35 -2.19 32.67
N VAL A 14 -13.50 -3.20 32.49
CA VAL A 14 -12.59 -3.31 31.32
C VAL A 14 -13.38 -3.48 30.04
N VAL A 15 -14.41 -4.34 30.02
CA VAL A 15 -15.27 -4.54 28.83
C VAL A 15 -16.04 -3.25 28.50
N ALA A 16 -16.54 -2.54 29.52
CA ALA A 16 -17.19 -1.25 29.33
C ALA A 16 -16.22 -0.19 28.79
N LEU A 17 -14.99 -0.12 29.29
CA LEU A 17 -13.95 0.77 28.77
C LEU A 17 -13.57 0.42 27.33
N CYS A 18 -13.45 -0.86 26.99
CA CYS A 18 -13.17 -1.30 25.61
C CYS A 18 -14.32 -0.93 24.66
N ARG A 19 -15.58 -1.05 25.10
CA ARG A 19 -16.73 -0.63 24.29
C ARG A 19 -16.85 0.89 24.19
N ALA A 20 -16.52 1.63 25.25
CA ALA A 20 -16.49 3.08 25.23
C ALA A 20 -15.35 3.61 24.35
N ALA A 21 -14.19 2.95 24.33
CA ALA A 21 -13.10 3.26 23.39
C ALA A 21 -13.50 2.96 21.93
N ALA A 22 -14.15 1.82 21.68
CA ALA A 22 -14.67 1.48 20.36
C ALA A 22 -15.81 2.42 19.89
N ALA A 23 -16.57 2.99 20.82
CA ALA A 23 -17.59 4.01 20.54
C ALA A 23 -17.00 5.43 20.40
N GLY A 24 -15.90 5.72 21.11
CA GLY A 24 -15.16 6.98 21.03
C GLY A 24 -14.44 7.16 19.68
N ASP A 25 -13.97 6.06 19.08
CA ASP A 25 -13.45 6.05 17.70
C ASP A 25 -14.54 6.33 16.65
N ALA A 26 -15.83 6.20 17.00
CA ALA A 26 -16.96 6.59 16.15
C ALA A 26 -17.35 8.07 16.28
N HIS A 27 -16.73 8.82 17.20
CA HIS A 27 -17.01 10.25 17.43
C HIS A 27 -15.81 11.17 17.25
N GLN A 28 -14.67 10.64 16.79
CA GLN A 28 -13.65 11.50 16.20
C GLN A 28 -14.21 12.00 14.86
N PRO A 29 -14.26 13.31 14.59
CA PRO A 29 -14.69 13.84 13.31
C PRO A 29 -13.60 13.51 12.27
N ARG A 30 -13.59 12.26 11.84
CA ARG A 30 -12.94 11.83 10.62
C ARG A 30 -13.75 12.51 9.53
N ALA A 31 -13.09 13.31 8.70
CA ALA A 31 -13.68 13.92 7.52
C ALA A 31 -14.57 12.86 6.84
N GLU A 32 -15.86 13.18 6.80
CA GLU A 32 -16.96 12.28 6.59
C GLU A 32 -16.93 11.80 5.13
N THR A 33 -16.23 10.69 4.85
CA THR A 33 -16.48 9.91 3.64
C THR A 33 -17.75 9.09 3.91
N PRO A 34 -18.86 9.32 3.19
CA PRO A 34 -20.12 8.68 3.50
C PRO A 34 -20.01 7.15 3.35
N ALA A 35 -20.42 6.44 4.40
CA ALA A 35 -20.43 4.97 4.51
C ALA A 35 -21.43 4.27 3.55
N ASP A 36 -21.99 5.01 2.59
CA ASP A 36 -22.92 4.56 1.54
C ASP A 36 -22.42 4.93 0.13
N ALA A 37 -21.15 5.35 0.01
CA ALA A 37 -20.55 5.51 -1.30
C ALA A 37 -20.45 4.13 -1.97
N PRO A 38 -20.95 3.95 -3.21
CA PRO A 38 -20.75 2.72 -3.96
C PRO A 38 -19.25 2.40 -4.00
N PRO A 39 -18.84 1.12 -4.07
CA PRO A 39 -17.43 0.75 -4.09
C PRO A 39 -16.72 1.68 -5.07
N GLU A 40 -15.72 2.40 -4.56
CA GLU A 40 -14.93 3.33 -5.37
C GLU A 40 -14.61 2.62 -6.67
N SER A 41 -15.03 3.22 -7.78
CA SER A 41 -14.78 2.66 -9.10
C SER A 41 -13.29 2.27 -9.15
N PRO A 42 -12.94 1.07 -9.66
CA PRO A 42 -11.54 0.66 -9.70
C PRO A 42 -10.71 1.75 -10.36
N PRO A 43 -9.48 2.00 -9.87
CA PRO A 43 -8.67 3.11 -10.34
C PRO A 43 -8.49 3.01 -11.85
N ARG A 44 -8.78 4.13 -12.52
CA ARG A 44 -8.80 4.26 -13.98
C ARG A 44 -7.47 4.78 -14.50
N THR A 45 -6.65 5.36 -13.63
CA THR A 45 -5.35 5.91 -13.98
C THR A 45 -4.22 5.40 -13.09
N PRO A 46 -2.97 5.39 -13.58
CA PRO A 46 -1.80 5.13 -12.75
C PRO A 46 -1.67 6.05 -11.52
N TYR A 47 -2.12 7.31 -11.65
CA TYR A 47 -2.09 8.29 -10.56
C TYR A 47 -3.09 7.96 -9.45
N GLU A 48 -4.28 7.48 -9.81
CA GLU A 48 -5.28 7.03 -8.83
C GLU A 48 -4.78 5.82 -8.03
N VAL A 49 -4.11 4.85 -8.67
CA VAL A 49 -3.49 3.71 -7.95
C VAL A 49 -2.46 4.20 -6.91
N VAL A 50 -1.61 5.15 -7.32
CA VAL A 50 -0.61 5.75 -6.43
C VAL A 50 -1.28 6.52 -5.29
N ALA A 51 -2.34 7.29 -5.57
CA ALA A 51 -3.09 8.01 -4.56
C ALA A 51 -3.76 7.07 -3.54
N CYS A 52 -4.40 5.99 -3.99
CA CYS A 52 -4.94 4.96 -3.10
C CYS A 52 -3.84 4.36 -2.22
N ALA A 53 -2.67 4.05 -2.81
CA ALA A 53 -1.54 3.52 -2.03
C ALA A 53 -1.09 4.49 -0.94
N LEU A 54 -0.94 5.77 -1.26
CA LEU A 54 -0.55 6.80 -0.30
C LEU A 54 -1.57 6.97 0.83
N VAL A 55 -2.86 7.04 0.50
CA VAL A 55 -3.92 7.33 1.47
C VAL A 55 -4.32 6.10 2.28
N ASP A 56 -4.54 4.95 1.64
CA ASP A 56 -5.07 3.76 2.30
C ASP A 56 -4.02 3.03 3.14
N LEU A 57 -2.73 3.19 2.81
CA LEU A 57 -1.62 2.63 3.59
C LEU A 57 -0.97 3.66 4.53
N ASP A 58 -1.34 4.95 4.45
CA ASP A 58 -0.69 6.05 5.17
C ASP A 58 0.85 6.01 5.03
N VAL A 59 1.32 5.95 3.77
CA VAL A 59 2.75 5.81 3.41
C VAL A 59 3.28 7.10 2.80
N GLU A 60 4.55 7.40 3.04
CA GLU A 60 5.17 8.62 2.55
C GLU A 60 5.35 8.62 1.03
N HIS A 61 5.63 7.47 0.41
CA HIS A 61 5.78 7.35 -1.04
C HIS A 61 5.10 6.13 -1.63
N ALA A 62 4.72 6.28 -2.89
CA ALA A 62 4.28 5.18 -3.73
C ALA A 62 4.75 5.37 -5.18
N THR A 63 5.19 4.28 -5.81
CA THR A 63 5.55 4.25 -7.23
C THR A 63 4.92 3.03 -7.89
N LEU A 64 4.22 3.26 -9.00
CA LEU A 64 3.71 2.21 -9.86
C LEU A 64 4.66 2.02 -11.05
N PHE A 65 5.08 0.77 -11.26
CA PHE A 65 5.93 0.37 -12.37
C PHE A 65 5.15 -0.50 -13.37
N ALA A 66 5.46 -0.33 -14.66
CA ALA A 66 5.00 -1.17 -15.75
C ALA A 66 6.14 -2.00 -16.33
N GLY A 67 5.92 -3.29 -16.56
CA GLY A 67 6.91 -4.18 -17.15
C GLY A 67 6.66 -5.63 -16.74
N ASP A 68 6.85 -6.56 -17.68
CA ASP A 68 6.67 -8.00 -17.46
C ASP A 68 7.94 -8.69 -16.93
N ALA A 69 9.07 -7.99 -16.97
CA ALA A 69 10.36 -8.48 -16.50
C ALA A 69 11.15 -7.34 -15.81
N PRO A 70 12.05 -7.66 -14.87
CA PRO A 70 12.88 -6.69 -14.16
C PRO A 70 13.53 -5.63 -15.04
N GLU A 71 14.17 -6.06 -16.14
CA GLU A 71 14.89 -5.20 -17.09
C GLU A 71 13.99 -4.33 -17.96
N ARG A 72 12.67 -4.53 -17.91
CA ARG A 72 11.66 -3.76 -18.64
C ARG A 72 10.81 -2.88 -17.75
N LEU A 73 11.05 -2.90 -16.44
CA LEU A 73 10.31 -2.06 -15.51
C LEU A 73 10.56 -0.58 -15.82
N ARG A 74 9.47 0.17 -15.90
CA ARG A 74 9.49 1.64 -15.97
C ARG A 74 8.48 2.19 -14.98
N ALA A 75 8.90 3.18 -14.20
CA ALA A 75 7.97 3.97 -13.40
C ALA A 75 6.99 4.68 -14.33
N ILE A 76 5.69 4.47 -14.11
CA ILE A 76 4.61 5.12 -14.88
C ILE A 76 3.82 6.12 -14.05
N SER A 77 3.89 6.02 -12.72
CA SER A 77 3.39 7.04 -11.81
C SER A 77 4.14 6.96 -10.48
N ARG A 78 4.33 8.11 -9.85
CA ARG A 78 5.00 8.28 -8.56
C ARG A 78 4.33 9.41 -7.80
N GLY A 79 4.19 9.26 -6.50
CA GLY A 79 3.64 10.28 -5.62
C GLY A 79 4.20 10.17 -4.22
N HIS A 80 3.98 11.22 -3.44
CA HIS A 80 4.40 11.34 -2.05
C HIS A 80 3.41 12.21 -1.25
N LEU A 81 3.29 11.97 0.05
CA LEU A 81 2.43 12.76 0.95
C LEU A 81 3.14 13.93 1.66
N ASP A 82 4.46 13.85 1.85
CA ASP A 82 5.25 14.90 2.51
C ASP A 82 6.14 15.61 1.48
N THR A 83 6.19 16.94 1.53
CA THR A 83 7.06 17.78 0.68
C THR A 83 8.53 17.63 1.04
N ARG A 84 8.87 17.11 2.24
CA ARG A 84 10.23 16.70 2.60
C ARG A 84 10.60 15.32 2.05
N ALA A 85 9.61 14.56 1.60
CA ALA A 85 9.80 13.22 1.06
C ALA A 85 10.42 13.24 -0.34
N ASP A 86 10.48 14.38 -1.04
CA ASP A 86 11.13 14.51 -2.37
C ASP A 86 12.56 13.95 -2.43
N ALA A 87 13.20 13.70 -1.28
CA ALA A 87 14.54 13.16 -1.15
C ALA A 87 14.67 11.63 -1.32
N GLU A 88 13.60 10.81 -1.33
CA GLU A 88 13.80 9.36 -1.45
C GLU A 88 14.26 8.97 -2.88
N PRO A 89 15.40 8.27 -3.02
CA PRO A 89 15.86 7.78 -4.31
C PRO A 89 14.89 6.76 -4.93
N PRO A 90 14.43 6.92 -6.19
CA PRO A 90 13.54 5.96 -6.86
C PRO A 90 14.15 4.55 -6.99
N GLU A 91 15.47 4.43 -6.86
CA GLU A 91 16.22 3.19 -6.95
C GLU A 91 15.81 2.17 -5.88
N LEU A 92 15.34 2.62 -4.70
CA LEU A 92 14.85 1.72 -3.65
C LEU A 92 13.52 1.07 -4.06
N HIS A 93 12.59 1.87 -4.59
CA HIS A 93 11.32 1.39 -5.11
C HIS A 93 11.54 0.45 -6.31
N GLU A 94 12.49 0.76 -7.19
CA GLU A 94 12.83 -0.10 -8.33
C GLU A 94 13.39 -1.46 -7.87
N LYS A 95 14.33 -1.47 -6.93
CA LYS A 95 14.86 -2.72 -6.35
C LYS A 95 13.76 -3.57 -5.73
N ALA A 96 12.85 -2.93 -4.98
CA ALA A 96 11.74 -3.63 -4.37
C ALA A 96 10.76 -4.19 -5.41
N ALA A 97 10.42 -3.41 -6.43
CA ALA A 97 9.60 -3.83 -7.55
C ALA A 97 10.21 -5.03 -8.30
N VAL A 98 11.51 -5.00 -8.60
CA VAL A 98 12.24 -6.11 -9.23
C VAL A 98 12.16 -7.38 -8.37
N ALA A 99 12.37 -7.26 -7.06
CA ALA A 99 12.30 -8.40 -6.16
C ALA A 99 10.88 -8.99 -6.06
N ALA A 100 9.85 -8.14 -5.98
CA ALA A 100 8.45 -8.54 -6.00
C ALA A 100 8.10 -9.32 -7.28
N LEU A 101 8.56 -8.83 -8.43
CA LEU A 101 8.39 -9.51 -9.72
C LEU A 101 9.07 -10.88 -9.75
N ARG A 102 10.33 -10.97 -9.30
CA ARG A 102 11.08 -12.24 -9.27
C ARG A 102 10.45 -13.26 -8.32
N ALA A 103 9.93 -12.80 -7.18
CA ALA A 103 9.28 -13.66 -6.21
C ALA A 103 7.85 -14.06 -6.63
N GLY A 104 7.19 -13.27 -7.49
CA GLY A 104 5.77 -13.43 -7.78
C GLY A 104 4.87 -13.18 -6.57
N ALA A 105 5.39 -12.53 -5.53
CA ALA A 105 4.73 -12.28 -4.26
C ALA A 105 5.20 -10.95 -3.65
N PRO A 106 4.45 -10.38 -2.68
CA PRO A 106 4.90 -9.19 -1.96
C PRO A 106 6.22 -9.40 -1.22
N VAL A 107 7.04 -8.35 -1.18
CA VAL A 107 8.34 -8.30 -0.50
C VAL A 107 8.46 -7.05 0.36
N GLU A 108 9.31 -7.12 1.38
CA GLU A 108 9.58 -6.03 2.32
C GLU A 108 11.10 -5.92 2.55
N PHE A 109 11.61 -4.69 2.66
CA PHE A 109 13.01 -4.36 2.90
C PHE A 109 13.12 -3.29 3.99
N GLY A 110 14.20 -3.32 4.76
CA GLY A 110 14.49 -2.26 5.73
C GLY A 110 13.58 -2.28 6.96
N GLY A 111 13.25 -1.09 7.46
CA GLY A 111 12.35 -0.90 8.60
C GLY A 111 13.02 -0.82 9.99
N VAL A 112 14.30 -1.12 10.11
CA VAL A 112 15.03 -0.83 11.36
C VAL A 112 15.56 0.60 11.29
N ALA A 113 15.12 1.42 12.24
CA ALA A 113 15.54 2.82 12.34
C ALA A 113 17.07 2.94 12.24
N PRO A 114 17.60 3.88 11.43
CA PRO A 114 16.91 4.98 10.76
C PRO A 114 16.41 4.68 9.33
N ALA A 115 16.50 3.43 8.84
CA ALA A 115 16.16 3.11 7.46
C ALA A 115 14.63 3.02 7.24
N PRO A 116 14.09 3.56 6.13
CA PRO A 116 12.68 3.37 5.79
C PRO A 116 12.36 1.89 5.58
N LEU A 117 11.12 1.53 5.87
CA LEU A 117 10.54 0.29 5.38
C LEU A 117 10.15 0.49 3.91
N VAL A 118 10.58 -0.37 3.02
CA VAL A 118 10.17 -0.36 1.61
C VAL A 118 9.49 -1.67 1.30
N ALA A 119 8.27 -1.64 0.79
CA ALA A 119 7.51 -2.82 0.42
C ALA A 119 7.09 -2.74 -1.04
N ALA A 120 6.95 -3.90 -1.69
CA ALA A 120 6.43 -3.95 -3.05
C ALA A 120 5.57 -5.19 -3.28
N ALA A 121 4.56 -5.07 -4.12
CA ALA A 121 3.71 -6.16 -4.56
C ALA A 121 3.68 -6.23 -6.10
N PRO A 122 3.72 -7.44 -6.69
CA PRO A 122 3.62 -7.58 -8.14
C PRO A 122 2.18 -7.28 -8.59
N VAL A 123 2.05 -6.60 -9.73
CA VAL A 123 0.78 -6.44 -10.43
C VAL A 123 0.63 -7.60 -11.40
N LEU A 124 -0.35 -8.47 -11.14
CA LEU A 124 -0.59 -9.68 -11.91
C LEU A 124 -1.86 -9.55 -12.74
N ARG A 125 -1.76 -9.78 -14.05
CA ARG A 125 -2.91 -9.92 -14.96
C ARG A 125 -3.01 -11.36 -15.41
N ALA A 126 -4.10 -12.04 -15.03
CA ALA A 126 -4.30 -13.46 -15.31
C ALA A 126 -3.09 -14.33 -14.86
N GLY A 127 -2.57 -14.05 -13.65
CA GLY A 127 -1.41 -14.75 -13.08
C GLY A 127 -0.05 -14.37 -13.68
N ARG A 128 0.02 -13.47 -14.67
CA ARG A 128 1.27 -13.02 -15.28
C ARG A 128 1.67 -11.63 -14.77
N PRO A 129 2.95 -11.39 -14.46
CA PRO A 129 3.42 -10.06 -14.08
C PRO A 129 3.27 -9.07 -15.23
N VAL A 130 2.73 -7.89 -14.92
CA VAL A 130 2.63 -6.75 -15.85
C VAL A 130 3.18 -5.45 -15.27
N GLY A 131 3.64 -5.50 -14.01
CA GLY A 131 4.19 -4.37 -13.29
C GLY A 131 4.37 -4.69 -11.80
N ALA A 132 4.67 -3.68 -11.01
CA ALA A 132 4.74 -3.77 -9.56
C ALA A 132 4.39 -2.43 -8.93
N LEU A 133 3.79 -2.47 -7.74
CA LEU A 133 3.54 -1.31 -6.90
C LEU A 133 4.51 -1.35 -5.73
N ALA A 134 5.32 -0.31 -5.57
CA ALA A 134 6.25 -0.14 -4.46
C ALA A 134 5.85 1.04 -3.59
N VAL A 135 6.03 0.91 -2.28
CA VAL A 135 5.71 1.93 -1.28
C VAL A 135 6.83 2.00 -0.25
N SER A 136 7.01 3.15 0.39
CA SER A 136 7.92 3.31 1.52
C SER A 136 7.24 4.00 2.69
N ALA A 137 7.61 3.54 3.89
CA ALA A 137 7.11 4.04 5.15
C ALA A 137 8.27 4.43 6.09
N HIS A 138 8.30 5.67 6.58
CA HIS A 138 9.27 6.15 7.58
C HIS A 138 8.76 5.98 9.02
N ARG A 139 7.44 5.88 9.21
CA ARG A 139 6.80 5.85 10.54
C ARG A 139 6.76 4.49 11.21
N THR A 140 7.12 3.41 10.53
CA THR A 140 6.95 2.06 11.09
C THR A 140 7.96 1.78 12.20
N THR A 141 7.56 2.04 13.44
CA THR A 141 8.27 1.64 14.67
C THR A 141 8.56 0.14 14.74
N ARG A 142 7.82 -0.67 13.98
CA ARG A 142 7.90 -2.13 13.93
C ARG A 142 8.81 -2.68 12.83
N GLY A 143 9.28 -1.84 11.92
CA GLY A 143 10.15 -2.22 10.81
C GLY A 143 9.62 -3.25 9.83
N ARG A 144 8.29 -3.40 9.76
CA ARG A 144 7.59 -4.30 8.83
C ARG A 144 6.15 -3.85 8.69
N LEU A 145 5.51 -4.22 7.58
CA LEU A 145 4.09 -3.97 7.40
C LEU A 145 3.28 -4.86 8.34
N THR A 146 2.12 -4.36 8.78
CA THR A 146 1.11 -5.19 9.42
C THR A 146 0.46 -6.13 8.41
N PHE A 147 -0.28 -7.13 8.91
CA PHE A 147 -1.05 -8.02 8.03
C PHE A 147 -2.11 -7.25 7.22
N ALA A 148 -2.74 -6.25 7.83
CA ALA A 148 -3.74 -5.41 7.17
C ALA A 148 -3.10 -4.59 6.05
N GLU A 149 -1.97 -3.93 6.31
CA GLU A 149 -1.22 -3.17 5.30
C GLU A 149 -0.76 -4.06 4.14
N ARG A 150 -0.20 -5.25 4.41
CA ARG A 150 0.17 -6.20 3.35
C ARG A 150 -1.02 -6.58 2.47
N ARG A 151 -2.17 -6.83 3.09
CA ARG A 151 -3.40 -7.17 2.37
C ARG A 151 -3.87 -6.00 1.51
N THR A 152 -3.89 -4.79 2.06
CA THR A 152 -4.27 -3.56 1.35
C THR A 152 -3.34 -3.30 0.16
N LEU A 153 -2.02 -3.41 0.35
CA LEU A 153 -1.04 -3.29 -0.73
C LEU A 153 -1.32 -4.29 -1.85
N GLY A 154 -1.64 -5.54 -1.51
CA GLY A 154 -2.03 -6.58 -2.47
C GLY A 154 -3.33 -6.25 -3.23
N VAL A 155 -4.34 -5.70 -2.55
CA VAL A 155 -5.61 -5.28 -3.19
C VAL A 155 -5.38 -4.13 -4.16
N ILE A 156 -4.59 -3.12 -3.79
CA ILE A 156 -4.26 -1.98 -4.64
C ILE A 156 -3.41 -2.42 -5.85
N ALA A 157 -2.44 -3.31 -5.63
CA ALA A 157 -1.67 -3.89 -6.74
C ALA A 157 -2.55 -4.72 -7.69
N ALA A 158 -3.53 -5.47 -7.16
CA ALA A 158 -4.46 -6.23 -7.97
C ALA A 158 -5.39 -5.32 -8.80
N SER A 159 -5.87 -4.20 -8.23
CA SER A 159 -6.73 -3.25 -8.92
C SER A 159 -5.99 -2.56 -10.08
N ALA A 160 -4.69 -2.30 -9.91
CA ALA A 160 -3.83 -1.79 -10.97
C ALA A 160 -3.81 -2.70 -12.21
N ALA A 161 -4.01 -4.02 -12.07
CA ALA A 161 -3.98 -4.95 -13.19
C ALA A 161 -5.04 -4.66 -14.27
N ALA A 162 -6.09 -3.89 -13.97
CA ALA A 162 -7.09 -3.45 -14.93
C ALA A 162 -6.61 -2.27 -15.81
N LEU A 163 -5.51 -1.60 -15.45
CA LEU A 163 -5.07 -0.38 -16.13
C LEU A 163 -4.61 -0.64 -17.57
N PRO A 164 -5.11 0.14 -18.55
CA PRO A 164 -4.60 0.10 -19.91
C PRO A 164 -3.14 0.59 -19.93
N GLY A 165 -2.26 -0.14 -20.61
CA GLY A 165 -0.84 0.22 -20.77
C GLY A 165 0.14 -0.51 -19.86
N LEU A 166 -0.32 -1.14 -18.77
CA LEU A 166 0.52 -2.10 -18.02
C LEU A 166 0.78 -3.34 -18.88
N GLY A 167 2.05 -3.60 -19.19
CA GLY A 167 2.51 -4.75 -19.98
C GLY A 167 2.58 -4.55 -21.51
N ARG A 168 2.36 -3.35 -22.05
CA ARG A 168 2.64 -3.08 -23.48
C ARG A 168 3.93 -2.28 -23.64
N PRO A 169 5.02 -2.87 -24.14
CA PRO A 169 6.11 -2.07 -24.68
C PRO A 169 5.53 -1.27 -25.86
N ARG A 170 5.69 0.05 -25.81
CA ARG A 170 5.48 0.89 -26.99
C ARG A 170 6.46 0.37 -28.04
N ARG A 171 5.98 -0.32 -29.07
CA ARG A 171 6.80 -0.65 -30.25
C ARG A 171 7.21 0.67 -30.88
N VAL A 172 8.39 1.16 -30.54
CA VAL A 172 9.07 2.18 -31.34
C VAL A 172 9.61 1.44 -32.55
N GLY A 173 8.76 1.26 -33.57
CA GLY A 173 9.25 0.88 -34.89
C GLY A 173 10.16 2.00 -35.39
N PRO A 174 11.27 1.69 -36.09
CA PRO A 174 12.09 2.73 -36.69
C PRO A 174 11.23 3.58 -37.65
N PRO A 175 11.50 4.89 -37.77
CA PRO A 175 10.79 5.71 -38.75
C PRO A 175 11.02 5.11 -40.13
N ARG A 176 9.93 4.73 -40.80
CA ARG A 176 9.98 4.40 -42.22
C ARG A 176 10.42 5.67 -42.95
N ARG A 177 11.65 5.67 -43.44
CA ARG A 177 12.09 6.55 -44.52
C ARG A 177 12.01 5.76 -45.82
#